data_AF-A0A428KU30-F1
#
_entry.id   AF-A0A428KU30-F1
#
_cell.length_a   1.000
_cell.length_b   1.000
_cell.length_c   1.000
_cell.angle_alpha   90.00
_cell.angle_beta   90.00
_cell.angle_gamma   90.00
#
_symmetry.space_group_name_H-M   'P 1'
#
loop_
_entity.id
_entity.type
_entity.pdbx_description
1 polymer ?
#
loop_
_entity_poly.entity_id
_entity_poly.type
_entity_poly.pdbx_seq_one_letter_code
_entity_poly.pdbx_strand_id
1 'polypeptide(L)'
;MAYKRYRTAYTFEQVVQDPDPQISSELYLVETWDFDTVARTVLYRDGSQNPRYSRYTGQGSTEPIPEDVEVLGEIHAECFGTTRRAYIHVGGGLITPQDTPNSTECGFGALAWERVTPFSPAPGQTTGRVQLDTKGGTAPLNYEIIGPGPARTGQLNGDGWVEVSGLTAPATYLARVTDSSVPVAQVLEQEFRLVAAVVGGCTDRTANNFNPNARYEDGSCTYAPPVRRPVFRVPRLNPLRFVLEQATDNCAVFETLDNVLFCHQSRPGQQMRPRFRQKVQFCDVLRLQVQTDFTSVQAEIYQHQTGLLVRTQPLALVQRLTGLSDPLPVSLREWTGGLTYLVSEAGGLPVSLRRAARLMLSEGTTGTYRVREVAYTEEGEQVLVLNRPWQPVAGDVAARWQLDIVDFNVWETTLNLAGLTAGDYQVKLRGTDATEADVVAVSEPLHLATEHENTVVVDYRNRDNAYGMVWTSGMAGRLRVPGTFFRRKPAGDATVHRSSSGVPTLLSSTMHRQLVLETAGLPDWLHEQLTLVFRLDDVRVQGRAVLAPDGYEGTELRTFPLSAGSVTLELLEGFGTGNGTDNGGLPATDDNLFVLRQGGFLKLH
;
A
#
# COMPACT_ATOMS: atom_id res chain seq x y z
N MET A 1 -34.59 -51.23 33.48
CA MET A 1 -34.45 -50.28 34.61
C MET A 1 -33.01 -49.84 34.74
N ALA A 2 -32.70 -48.56 34.99
CA ALA A 2 -33.42 -47.35 34.58
C ALA A 2 -33.16 -47.12 33.07
N TYR A 3 -33.29 -45.98 32.39
CA TYR A 3 -33.35 -44.53 32.61
C TYR A 3 -32.07 -43.62 32.67
N LYS A 4 -31.64 -43.08 31.51
CA LYS A 4 -30.72 -41.94 31.26
C LYS A 4 -31.53 -40.70 30.90
N ARG A 5 -31.25 -39.60 31.60
CA ARG A 5 -31.84 -38.27 31.39
C ARG A 5 -31.73 -37.79 29.93
N TYR A 6 -32.72 -38.12 29.10
CA TYR A 6 -33.26 -37.17 28.13
C TYR A 6 -34.02 -36.10 28.92
N ARG A 7 -33.87 -34.83 28.56
CA ARG A 7 -34.66 -33.75 29.15
C ARG A 7 -35.10 -32.78 28.05
N THR A 8 -36.40 -32.71 27.86
CA THR A 8 -37.13 -31.73 27.04
C THR A 8 -38.20 -31.21 28.01
N ALA A 9 -38.13 -29.99 28.52
CA ALA A 9 -38.42 -28.71 27.84
C ALA A 9 -39.90 -28.66 27.36
N TYR A 10 -40.65 -27.58 27.50
CA TYR A 10 -40.36 -26.17 27.85
C TYR A 10 -41.38 -25.69 28.94
N THR A 11 -41.63 -24.44 29.35
CA THR A 11 -41.22 -23.06 28.96
C THR A 11 -41.62 -22.07 30.09
N PHE A 12 -41.17 -20.80 30.01
CA PHE A 12 -41.86 -19.56 30.48
C PHE A 12 -42.11 -19.30 31.98
N GLU A 13 -42.09 -18.05 32.49
CA GLU A 13 -41.56 -16.78 31.97
C GLU A 13 -41.26 -15.79 33.13
N GLN A 14 -40.47 -14.74 32.85
CA GLN A 14 -40.19 -13.52 33.64
C GLN A 14 -40.16 -13.59 35.18
N VAL A 15 -38.92 -13.46 35.69
CA VAL A 15 -38.50 -12.45 36.68
C VAL A 15 -39.54 -12.02 37.73
N VAL A 16 -39.38 -12.57 38.94
CA VAL A 16 -39.37 -11.72 40.14
C VAL A 16 -37.92 -11.71 40.63
N GLN A 17 -37.33 -10.53 40.85
CA GLN A 17 -36.10 -10.44 41.64
C GLN A 17 -36.47 -10.76 43.08
N ASP A 18 -35.85 -11.77 43.68
CA ASP A 18 -36.02 -12.12 45.09
C ASP A 18 -35.61 -10.94 46.01
N PRO A 19 -36.52 -10.43 46.85
CA PRO A 19 -36.24 -9.44 47.87
C PRO A 19 -36.76 -9.91 49.24
N ASP A 20 -36.51 -11.18 49.59
CA ASP A 20 -36.84 -11.84 50.88
C ASP A 20 -38.33 -12.36 50.98
N PRO A 21 -38.66 -13.33 51.85
CA PRO A 21 -38.67 -14.72 51.38
C PRO A 21 -39.86 -15.57 51.91
N GLN A 22 -41.12 -15.31 51.50
CA GLN A 22 -42.27 -16.07 52.04
C GLN A 22 -43.32 -16.55 51.03
N ILE A 23 -43.64 -17.86 51.17
CA ILE A 23 -44.76 -18.65 50.62
C ILE A 23 -44.64 -19.07 49.14
N SER A 24 -44.49 -20.38 48.96
CA SER A 24 -44.52 -21.14 47.71
C SER A 24 -45.88 -21.81 47.49
N SER A 25 -46.19 -22.16 46.24
CA SER A 25 -47.16 -23.23 45.93
C SER A 25 -46.41 -24.57 45.89
N GLU A 26 -46.54 -25.37 46.95
CA GLU A 26 -45.74 -26.59 47.11
C GLU A 26 -46.16 -27.73 46.17
N LEU A 27 -45.47 -27.82 45.03
CA LEU A 27 -45.45 -29.01 44.19
C LEU A 27 -44.45 -30.01 44.80
N TYR A 28 -44.93 -31.02 45.52
CA TYR A 28 -44.09 -31.94 46.28
C TYR A 28 -43.12 -32.73 45.39
N LEU A 29 -41.84 -32.37 45.45
CA LEU A 29 -40.75 -33.05 44.75
C LEU A 29 -40.29 -34.27 45.56
N VAL A 30 -40.68 -35.47 45.13
CA VAL A 30 -40.40 -36.72 45.86
C VAL A 30 -39.02 -37.27 45.48
N GLU A 31 -37.98 -36.73 46.09
CA GLU A 31 -36.62 -37.25 45.95
C GLU A 31 -36.44 -38.48 46.87
N THR A 32 -36.60 -39.67 46.30
CA THR A 32 -36.41 -40.95 47.01
C THR A 32 -35.04 -41.54 46.65
N TRP A 33 -34.21 -41.69 47.68
CA TRP A 33 -32.83 -42.15 47.58
C TRP A 33 -32.74 -43.61 48.04
N ASP A 34 -32.18 -44.47 47.18
CA ASP A 34 -32.01 -45.93 47.33
C ASP A 34 -33.30 -46.79 47.29
N PHE A 35 -33.38 -47.69 46.30
CA PHE A 35 -34.52 -48.56 45.98
C PHE A 35 -34.15 -50.05 46.05
N ASP A 36 -33.63 -50.50 47.19
CA ASP A 36 -33.39 -51.92 47.44
C ASP A 36 -34.69 -52.76 47.38
N THR A 37 -34.62 -53.88 46.65
CA THR A 37 -35.75 -54.68 46.18
C THR A 37 -36.54 -55.42 47.27
N VAL A 38 -36.03 -55.45 48.50
CA VAL A 38 -36.70 -56.06 49.66
C VAL A 38 -37.66 -55.06 50.36
N ALA A 39 -37.59 -53.76 50.02
CA ALA A 39 -38.35 -52.71 50.67
C ALA A 39 -39.49 -52.15 49.79
N ARG A 40 -40.69 -52.03 50.36
CA ARG A 40 -41.81 -51.25 49.80
C ARG A 40 -41.84 -49.85 50.38
N THR A 41 -42.22 -48.85 49.59
CA THR A 41 -42.45 -47.48 50.07
C THR A 41 -43.91 -47.11 49.87
N VAL A 42 -44.60 -46.77 50.96
CA VAL A 42 -46.04 -46.44 50.97
C VAL A 42 -46.23 -44.95 51.26
N LEU A 43 -47.09 -44.29 50.49
CA LEU A 43 -47.50 -42.90 50.70
C LEU A 43 -48.80 -42.87 51.51
N TYR A 44 -48.78 -42.16 52.64
CA TYR A 44 -49.91 -42.01 53.54
C TYR A 44 -50.10 -40.57 54.00
N ARG A 45 -51.27 -40.24 54.56
CA ARG A 45 -51.58 -38.92 55.12
C ARG A 45 -52.02 -39.04 56.58
N ASP A 46 -51.25 -38.42 57.47
CA ASP A 46 -51.64 -38.32 58.88
C ASP A 46 -52.68 -37.20 59.12
N GLY A 47 -53.19 -37.09 60.35
CA GLY A 47 -54.21 -36.11 60.73
C GLY A 47 -53.84 -34.63 60.53
N SER A 48 -52.58 -34.31 60.22
CA SER A 48 -52.12 -32.95 59.85
C SER A 48 -52.31 -32.59 58.37
N GLN A 49 -52.93 -33.48 57.57
CA GLN A 49 -53.12 -33.35 56.11
C GLN A 49 -51.83 -33.37 55.26
N ASN A 50 -50.64 -33.42 55.87
CA ASN A 50 -49.37 -33.53 55.15
C ASN A 50 -49.10 -34.98 54.68
N PRO A 51 -48.55 -35.17 53.46
CA PRO A 51 -48.14 -36.48 52.97
C PRO A 51 -46.85 -36.97 53.66
N ARG A 52 -46.79 -38.25 54.00
CA ARG A 52 -45.59 -38.94 54.52
C ARG A 52 -45.32 -40.24 53.77
N TYR A 53 -44.06 -40.69 53.86
CA TYR A 53 -43.59 -41.96 53.31
C TYR A 53 -43.07 -42.85 54.44
N SER A 54 -43.35 -44.15 54.42
CA SER A 54 -42.66 -45.16 55.26
C SER A 54 -42.12 -46.31 54.40
N ARG A 55 -40.99 -46.90 54.83
CA ARG A 55 -40.26 -47.99 54.17
C ARG A 55 -40.50 -49.29 54.93
N TYR A 56 -41.10 -50.28 54.27
CA TYR A 56 -41.55 -51.55 54.86
C TYR A 56 -40.77 -52.73 54.25
N THR A 57 -39.98 -53.43 55.06
CA THR A 57 -38.98 -54.43 54.64
C THR A 57 -39.43 -55.89 54.85
N GLY A 58 -40.70 -56.14 55.18
CA GLY A 58 -41.26 -57.50 55.33
C GLY A 58 -40.85 -58.27 56.59
N GLN A 59 -39.86 -57.80 57.36
CA GLN A 59 -39.51 -58.32 58.69
C GLN A 59 -39.77 -57.31 59.83
N GLY A 60 -40.55 -56.26 59.55
CA GLY A 60 -40.83 -55.15 60.45
C GLY A 60 -40.29 -53.83 59.91
N SER A 61 -41.13 -52.80 59.90
CA SER A 61 -40.76 -51.43 59.50
C SER A 61 -40.01 -50.70 60.61
N THR A 62 -39.09 -49.80 60.24
CA THR A 62 -38.44 -48.88 61.19
C THR A 62 -39.41 -47.88 61.82
N GLU A 63 -40.50 -47.54 61.11
CA GLU A 63 -41.66 -46.82 61.65
C GLU A 63 -42.95 -47.52 61.17
N PRO A 64 -43.76 -48.12 62.06
CA PRO A 64 -45.04 -48.71 61.69
C PRO A 64 -46.05 -47.62 61.30
N ILE A 65 -46.83 -47.89 60.25
CA ILE A 65 -47.93 -47.02 59.84
C ILE A 65 -49.02 -47.08 60.94
N PRO A 66 -49.48 -45.95 61.49
CA PRO A 66 -50.56 -45.95 62.49
C PRO A 66 -51.88 -46.47 61.89
N GLU A 67 -52.72 -47.10 62.71
CA GLU A 67 -53.92 -47.82 62.24
C GLU A 67 -55.02 -46.88 61.69
N ASP A 68 -55.03 -45.60 62.09
CA ASP A 68 -56.07 -44.60 61.80
C ASP A 68 -55.80 -43.74 60.53
N VAL A 69 -55.06 -44.27 59.55
CA VAL A 69 -54.38 -43.46 58.51
C VAL A 69 -54.81 -43.81 57.09
N GLU A 70 -55.10 -42.79 56.27
CA GLU A 70 -55.43 -42.96 54.86
C GLU A 70 -54.17 -43.22 54.01
N VAL A 71 -54.10 -44.40 53.38
CA VAL A 71 -53.08 -44.75 52.39
C VAL A 71 -53.47 -44.17 51.04
N LEU A 72 -52.72 -43.18 50.57
CA LEU A 72 -53.02 -42.46 49.33
C LEU A 72 -52.45 -43.15 48.08
N GLY A 73 -51.55 -44.11 48.24
CA GLY A 73 -51.13 -45.03 47.17
C GLY A 73 -49.83 -45.78 47.45
N GLU A 74 -49.65 -46.92 46.78
CA GLU A 74 -48.35 -47.61 46.71
C GLU A 74 -47.55 -47.13 45.49
N ILE A 75 -46.23 -47.00 45.65
CA ILE A 75 -45.30 -46.76 44.53
C ILE A 75 -44.91 -48.12 43.93
N HIS A 76 -45.37 -48.39 42.71
CA HIS A 76 -44.87 -49.52 41.91
C HIS A 76 -43.81 -49.05 40.92
N ALA A 77 -42.86 -49.94 40.61
CA ALA A 77 -41.82 -49.69 39.60
C ALA A 77 -41.70 -50.88 38.64
N GLU A 78 -41.67 -50.62 37.34
CA GLU A 78 -41.64 -51.65 36.29
C GLU A 78 -40.51 -51.44 35.25
N CYS A 79 -39.99 -52.57 34.75
CA CYS A 79 -39.05 -52.66 33.64
C CYS A 79 -39.81 -52.58 32.32
N PHE A 80 -39.46 -51.66 31.41
CA PHE A 80 -40.08 -51.60 30.08
C PHE A 80 -39.06 -51.49 28.94
N GLY A 81 -38.01 -52.32 29.02
CA GLY A 81 -36.77 -52.19 28.23
C GLY A 81 -35.65 -51.52 29.02
N THR A 82 -34.89 -50.63 28.37
CA THR A 82 -33.83 -49.80 28.97
C THR A 82 -34.40 -48.69 29.87
N THR A 83 -35.40 -48.99 30.69
CA THR A 83 -36.33 -48.01 31.28
C THR A 83 -36.82 -48.46 32.67
N ARG A 84 -37.11 -47.52 33.59
CA ARG A 84 -37.68 -47.78 34.94
C ARG A 84 -38.84 -46.83 35.20
N ARG A 85 -40.06 -47.22 34.78
CA ARG A 85 -41.24 -46.44 35.15
C ARG A 85 -41.49 -46.61 36.64
N ALA A 86 -41.91 -45.52 37.28
CA ALA A 86 -42.51 -45.53 38.60
C ALA A 86 -43.90 -44.89 38.49
N TYR A 87 -44.89 -45.41 39.22
CA TYR A 87 -46.24 -44.86 39.26
C TYR A 87 -46.86 -45.08 40.63
N ILE A 88 -47.72 -44.14 41.04
CA ILE A 88 -48.50 -44.22 42.28
C ILE A 88 -49.88 -44.74 41.92
N HIS A 89 -50.29 -45.87 42.49
CA HIS A 89 -51.59 -46.46 42.19
C HIS A 89 -52.67 -45.97 43.16
N VAL A 90 -53.33 -44.86 42.80
CA VAL A 90 -54.50 -44.32 43.53
C VAL A 90 -55.77 -45.01 43.03
N GLY A 91 -56.68 -45.39 43.93
CA GLY A 91 -57.84 -46.26 43.70
C GLY A 91 -58.98 -45.74 42.81
N GLY A 92 -58.68 -44.98 41.75
CA GLY A 92 -59.68 -44.44 40.82
C GLY A 92 -59.15 -43.81 39.53
N GLY A 93 -57.83 -43.60 39.39
CA GLY A 93 -57.24 -43.03 38.18
C GLY A 93 -55.72 -42.83 38.29
N LEU A 94 -55.02 -42.98 37.16
CA LEU A 94 -53.55 -42.81 37.10
C LEU A 94 -53.13 -41.34 37.02
N ILE A 95 -52.01 -41.03 37.67
CA ILE A 95 -51.21 -39.81 37.43
C ILE A 95 -49.81 -40.27 36.99
N THR A 96 -49.33 -39.79 35.82
CA THR A 96 -48.09 -40.30 35.19
C THR A 96 -47.12 -39.22 34.73
N PRO A 97 -46.05 -38.97 35.51
CA PRO A 97 -44.74 -38.53 35.00
C PRO A 97 -43.59 -39.40 35.59
N GLN A 98 -42.44 -39.62 34.94
CA GLN A 98 -41.99 -39.29 33.58
C GLN A 98 -40.94 -40.32 33.09
N ASP A 99 -40.88 -40.58 31.78
CA ASP A 99 -39.88 -41.48 31.15
C ASP A 99 -38.55 -40.77 30.84
N THR A 100 -37.40 -41.47 30.89
CA THR A 100 -36.10 -40.96 30.42
C THR A 100 -35.09 -42.09 30.02
N PRO A 101 -35.12 -42.76 28.84
CA PRO A 101 -34.35 -44.00 28.47
C PRO A 101 -32.84 -44.19 28.85
N ASN A 102 -32.46 -45.37 29.42
CA ASN A 102 -31.15 -46.07 29.66
C ASN A 102 -30.30 -45.93 31.00
N SER A 103 -30.39 -46.86 31.97
CA SER A 103 -29.43 -47.04 33.11
C SER A 103 -29.10 -48.53 33.39
N THR A 104 -28.11 -48.78 34.24
CA THR A 104 -27.32 -50.03 34.35
C THR A 104 -27.88 -51.14 35.24
N GLU A 105 -28.91 -50.90 36.06
CA GLU A 105 -29.42 -51.88 37.04
C GLU A 105 -30.15 -53.09 36.42
N CYS A 106 -30.50 -53.04 35.12
CA CYS A 106 -30.97 -54.22 34.37
C CYS A 106 -29.86 -54.91 33.54
N GLY A 107 -28.61 -54.52 33.71
CA GLY A 107 -27.47 -55.08 32.97
C GLY A 107 -27.33 -54.51 31.55
N PHE A 108 -26.08 -54.46 31.08
CA PHE A 108 -25.65 -54.03 29.74
C PHE A 108 -26.03 -52.59 29.36
N GLY A 109 -25.07 -51.67 29.42
CA GLY A 109 -25.21 -50.33 28.87
C GLY A 109 -25.36 -50.40 27.35
N ALA A 110 -26.57 -50.13 26.84
CA ALA A 110 -26.86 -50.26 25.41
C ALA A 110 -25.93 -49.38 24.55
N LEU A 111 -25.40 -49.98 23.48
CA LEU A 111 -24.53 -49.36 22.49
C LEU A 111 -25.21 -48.12 21.88
N ALA A 112 -24.51 -46.99 21.90
CA ALA A 112 -25.01 -45.71 21.39
C ALA A 112 -23.89 -44.88 20.75
N TRP A 113 -24.22 -44.14 19.69
CA TRP A 113 -23.31 -43.15 19.12
C TRP A 113 -22.99 -42.07 20.16
N GLU A 114 -21.69 -41.82 20.39
CA GLU A 114 -21.19 -40.60 21.03
C GLU A 114 -21.14 -39.49 19.97
N ARG A 115 -20.49 -39.79 18.82
CA ARG A 115 -20.25 -38.84 17.74
C ARG A 115 -19.89 -39.53 16.42
N VAL A 116 -20.34 -38.96 15.30
CA VAL A 116 -19.87 -39.30 13.95
C VAL A 116 -19.42 -38.00 13.28
N THR A 117 -18.11 -37.86 13.00
CA THR A 117 -17.55 -36.62 12.40
C THR A 117 -16.97 -36.90 11.02
N PRO A 118 -17.64 -36.47 9.93
CA PRO A 118 -17.08 -36.52 8.58
C PRO A 118 -16.08 -35.38 8.37
N PHE A 119 -14.89 -35.71 7.88
CA PHE A 119 -13.89 -34.76 7.41
C PHE A 119 -13.73 -34.92 5.90
N SER A 120 -14.24 -33.95 5.13
CA SER A 120 -14.10 -33.91 3.67
C SER A 120 -12.62 -33.67 3.27
N PRO A 121 -12.22 -33.97 2.02
CA PRO A 121 -10.81 -33.89 1.62
C PRO A 121 -10.24 -32.48 1.76
N ALA A 122 -8.97 -32.40 2.13
CA ALA A 122 -8.20 -31.15 2.04
C ALA A 122 -7.97 -30.76 0.56
N PRO A 123 -7.67 -29.48 0.27
CA PRO A 123 -7.19 -29.05 -1.04
C PRO A 123 -6.13 -30.00 -1.63
N GLY A 124 -6.31 -30.38 -2.90
CA GLY A 124 -5.42 -31.31 -3.60
C GLY A 124 -5.60 -32.80 -3.26
N GLN A 125 -6.50 -33.17 -2.34
CA GLN A 125 -6.80 -34.58 -2.03
C GLN A 125 -8.17 -35.02 -2.58
N THR A 126 -8.25 -36.28 -3.00
CA THR A 126 -9.46 -36.92 -3.53
C THR A 126 -10.24 -37.72 -2.48
N THR A 127 -9.68 -37.88 -1.28
CA THR A 127 -10.25 -38.69 -0.21
C THR A 127 -10.33 -37.93 1.11
N GLY A 128 -11.43 -38.12 1.81
CA GLY A 128 -11.65 -37.67 3.18
C GLY A 128 -11.51 -38.82 4.18
N ARG A 129 -12.04 -38.60 5.38
CA ARG A 129 -12.04 -39.56 6.49
C ARG A 129 -13.26 -39.35 7.38
N VAL A 130 -13.61 -40.35 8.18
CA VAL A 130 -14.66 -40.24 9.20
C VAL A 130 -14.12 -40.69 10.55
N GLN A 131 -14.53 -39.98 11.60
CA GLN A 131 -14.26 -40.30 12.98
C GLN A 131 -15.54 -40.87 13.60
N LEU A 132 -15.47 -42.11 14.09
CA LEU A 132 -16.57 -42.85 14.71
C LEU A 132 -16.30 -43.00 16.21
N ASP A 133 -17.29 -42.67 17.03
CA ASP A 133 -17.17 -42.57 18.47
C ASP A 133 -18.44 -43.14 19.13
N THR A 134 -18.29 -44.09 20.04
CA THR A 134 -19.39 -44.89 20.61
C THR A 134 -19.22 -45.14 22.10
N LYS A 135 -20.35 -45.26 22.81
CA LYS A 135 -20.41 -45.65 24.22
C LYS A 135 -21.37 -46.81 24.44
N GLY A 136 -21.10 -47.62 25.47
CA GLY A 136 -21.85 -48.85 25.71
C GLY A 136 -21.47 -49.98 24.75
N GLY A 137 -22.18 -51.10 24.84
CA GLY A 137 -21.75 -52.37 24.25
C GLY A 137 -20.54 -52.97 24.98
N THR A 138 -20.06 -54.11 24.50
CA THR A 138 -18.87 -54.81 25.02
C THR A 138 -17.87 -55.07 23.89
N ALA A 139 -16.60 -54.74 24.14
CA ALA A 139 -15.54 -54.89 23.14
C ALA A 139 -15.20 -56.37 22.87
N PRO A 140 -14.77 -56.73 21.64
CA PRO A 140 -14.52 -55.85 20.50
C PRO A 140 -15.79 -55.52 19.70
N LEU A 141 -16.04 -54.22 19.51
CA LEU A 141 -17.09 -53.71 18.63
C LEU A 141 -16.56 -53.69 17.19
N ASN A 142 -17.33 -54.22 16.24
CA ASN A 142 -16.94 -54.26 14.82
C ASN A 142 -17.61 -53.11 14.06
N TYR A 143 -16.88 -52.40 13.21
CA TYR A 143 -17.45 -51.38 12.31
C TYR A 143 -17.49 -51.86 10.86
N GLU A 144 -18.42 -51.28 10.11
CA GLU A 144 -18.54 -51.39 8.66
C GLU A 144 -18.93 -50.03 8.08
N ILE A 145 -18.16 -49.51 7.12
CA ILE A 145 -18.52 -48.31 6.36
C ILE A 145 -18.87 -48.71 4.94
N ILE A 146 -20.13 -48.49 4.56
CA ILE A 146 -20.72 -48.85 3.27
C ILE A 146 -20.90 -47.59 2.43
N GLY A 147 -20.56 -47.66 1.14
CA GLY A 147 -20.71 -46.55 0.18
C GLY A 147 -20.05 -46.91 -1.16
N PRO A 148 -19.66 -45.93 -1.98
CA PRO A 148 -19.00 -46.21 -3.26
C PRO A 148 -17.59 -46.79 -3.05
N GLY A 149 -17.37 -47.98 -3.62
CA GLY A 149 -16.14 -48.76 -3.50
C GLY A 149 -16.31 -50.03 -2.64
N PRO A 150 -15.22 -50.71 -2.27
CA PRO A 150 -15.28 -51.80 -1.30
C PRO A 150 -15.66 -51.26 0.09
N ALA A 151 -16.54 -51.97 0.79
CA ALA A 151 -16.89 -51.66 2.18
C ALA A 151 -15.64 -51.76 3.07
N ARG A 152 -15.54 -50.87 4.06
CA ARG A 152 -14.39 -50.79 4.97
C ARG A 152 -14.80 -51.31 6.35
N THR A 153 -14.23 -52.45 6.73
CA THR A 153 -14.52 -53.10 8.01
C THR A 153 -13.31 -53.12 8.94
N GLY A 154 -13.57 -53.24 10.23
CA GLY A 154 -12.54 -53.36 11.26
C GLY A 154 -13.14 -53.40 12.65
N GLN A 155 -12.32 -53.16 13.67
CA GLN A 155 -12.76 -53.04 15.06
C GLN A 155 -12.47 -51.63 15.58
N LEU A 156 -13.31 -51.17 16.51
CA LEU A 156 -13.04 -49.95 17.26
C LEU A 156 -11.96 -50.23 18.32
N ASN A 157 -11.23 -49.18 18.71
CA ASN A 157 -10.26 -49.25 19.80
C ASN A 157 -10.96 -49.61 21.13
N GLY A 158 -10.19 -50.05 22.13
CA GLY A 158 -10.71 -50.39 23.46
C GLY A 158 -11.51 -49.26 24.14
N ASP A 159 -11.23 -48.01 23.78
CA ASP A 159 -11.91 -46.81 24.27
C ASP A 159 -13.19 -46.44 23.49
N GLY A 160 -13.69 -47.31 22.58
CA GLY A 160 -14.95 -47.11 21.87
C GLY A 160 -14.88 -46.26 20.59
N TRP A 161 -13.66 -46.05 20.05
CA TRP A 161 -13.38 -45.04 19.01
C TRP A 161 -12.57 -45.57 17.81
N VAL A 162 -12.75 -44.99 16.61
CA VAL A 162 -11.86 -45.19 15.44
C VAL A 162 -11.91 -44.02 14.43
N GLU A 163 -10.81 -43.76 13.71
CA GLU A 163 -10.81 -42.95 12.48
C GLU A 163 -10.58 -43.84 11.25
N VAL A 164 -11.39 -43.66 10.20
CA VAL A 164 -11.27 -44.39 8.93
C VAL A 164 -11.04 -43.42 7.77
N SER A 165 -9.87 -43.52 7.14
CA SER A 165 -9.37 -42.59 6.12
C SER A 165 -9.28 -43.20 4.72
N GLY A 166 -9.23 -42.34 3.70
CA GLY A 166 -9.22 -42.76 2.29
C GLY A 166 -10.61 -42.95 1.68
N LEU A 167 -11.64 -42.32 2.26
CA LEU A 167 -13.02 -42.36 1.77
C LEU A 167 -13.18 -41.38 0.59
N THR A 168 -13.54 -41.87 -0.59
CA THR A 168 -13.70 -41.04 -1.80
C THR A 168 -14.78 -39.98 -1.63
N ALA A 169 -14.57 -38.78 -2.18
CA ALA A 169 -15.56 -37.71 -2.15
C ALA A 169 -15.72 -37.02 -3.51
N PRO A 170 -16.90 -36.47 -3.86
CA PRO A 170 -18.12 -36.39 -3.05
C PRO A 170 -18.91 -37.70 -3.00
N ALA A 171 -19.38 -38.09 -1.82
CA ALA A 171 -20.16 -39.32 -1.61
C ALA A 171 -20.99 -39.27 -0.31
N THR A 172 -22.02 -40.11 -0.23
CA THR A 172 -22.71 -40.46 1.01
C THR A 172 -22.27 -41.86 1.43
N TYR A 173 -22.11 -42.08 2.74
CA TYR A 173 -21.70 -43.33 3.35
C TYR A 173 -22.61 -43.67 4.53
N LEU A 174 -22.84 -44.96 4.77
CA LEU A 174 -23.47 -45.48 5.98
C LEU A 174 -22.37 -46.02 6.90
N ALA A 175 -22.24 -45.45 8.10
CA ALA A 175 -21.46 -46.06 9.17
C ALA A 175 -22.36 -47.03 9.95
N ARG A 176 -21.92 -48.28 10.09
CA ARG A 176 -22.53 -49.31 10.92
C ARG A 176 -21.55 -49.75 12.00
N VAL A 177 -22.02 -49.97 13.22
CA VAL A 177 -21.24 -50.59 14.31
C VAL A 177 -22.07 -51.69 14.95
N THR A 178 -21.48 -52.86 15.17
CA THR A 178 -22.14 -54.05 15.68
C THR A 178 -21.43 -54.60 16.93
N ASP A 179 -22.17 -54.70 18.02
CA ASP A 179 -21.83 -55.55 19.17
C ASP A 179 -22.41 -56.95 18.94
N SER A 180 -21.55 -57.94 18.76
CA SER A 180 -21.91 -59.35 18.59
C SER A 180 -21.61 -60.22 19.82
N SER A 181 -21.27 -59.61 20.95
CA SER A 181 -20.97 -60.31 22.21
C SER A 181 -22.23 -60.61 23.04
N VAL A 182 -23.31 -59.84 22.81
CA VAL A 182 -24.60 -59.96 23.47
C VAL A 182 -25.54 -60.94 22.73
N PRO A 183 -26.49 -61.62 23.42
CA PRO A 183 -27.34 -62.65 22.82
C PRO A 183 -28.25 -62.19 21.68
N VAL A 184 -28.52 -60.88 21.59
CA VAL A 184 -29.14 -60.22 20.43
C VAL A 184 -28.20 -59.09 20.05
N ALA A 185 -27.54 -59.22 18.90
CA ALA A 185 -26.51 -58.28 18.47
C ALA A 185 -27.07 -56.85 18.37
N GLN A 186 -26.40 -55.89 19.01
CA GLN A 186 -26.79 -54.48 18.95
C GLN A 186 -26.12 -53.83 17.76
N VAL A 187 -26.93 -53.21 16.90
CA VAL A 187 -26.46 -52.54 15.68
C VAL A 187 -26.79 -51.05 15.76
N LEU A 188 -25.77 -50.23 15.56
CA LEU A 188 -25.90 -48.80 15.29
C LEU A 188 -25.71 -48.54 13.80
N GLU A 189 -26.50 -47.63 13.24
CA GLU A 189 -26.33 -47.11 11.90
C GLU A 189 -26.41 -45.57 11.91
N GLN A 190 -25.64 -44.91 11.06
CA GLN A 190 -25.69 -43.46 10.84
C GLN A 190 -25.16 -43.11 9.45
N GLU A 191 -25.96 -42.40 8.65
CA GLU A 191 -25.48 -41.83 7.39
C GLU A 191 -24.61 -40.60 7.63
N PHE A 192 -23.55 -40.45 6.83
CA PHE A 192 -22.73 -39.24 6.75
C PHE A 192 -22.35 -38.93 5.30
N ARG A 193 -21.99 -37.66 5.03
CA ARG A 193 -21.64 -37.20 3.69
C ARG A 193 -20.27 -36.56 3.67
N LEU A 194 -19.48 -36.90 2.66
CA LEU A 194 -18.27 -36.17 2.28
C LEU A 194 -18.57 -35.32 1.04
N VAL A 195 -18.21 -34.05 1.08
CA VAL A 195 -18.28 -33.16 -0.09
C VAL A 195 -16.94 -33.15 -0.82
N ALA A 196 -16.94 -32.71 -2.08
CA ALA A 196 -15.71 -32.56 -2.85
C ALA A 196 -14.74 -31.60 -2.14
N ALA A 197 -13.44 -31.76 -2.39
CA ALA A 197 -12.44 -30.79 -1.97
C ALA A 197 -12.85 -29.38 -2.45
N VAL A 198 -12.66 -28.37 -1.60
CA VAL A 198 -12.96 -26.99 -1.99
C VAL A 198 -12.01 -26.59 -3.12
N VAL A 199 -12.55 -26.06 -4.22
CA VAL A 199 -11.76 -25.65 -5.38
C VAL A 199 -11.02 -24.35 -5.04
N GLY A 200 -9.68 -24.42 -5.08
CA GLY A 200 -8.81 -23.24 -5.13
C GLY A 200 -8.66 -22.72 -6.56
N GLY A 201 -8.25 -21.47 -6.65
CA GLY A 201 -7.93 -20.80 -7.91
C GLY A 201 -8.02 -19.29 -7.74
N CYS A 202 -7.64 -18.54 -8.78
CA CYS A 202 -7.80 -17.11 -8.77
C CYS A 202 -9.28 -16.69 -8.68
N THR A 203 -9.59 -15.87 -7.68
CA THR A 203 -10.92 -15.34 -7.36
C THR A 203 -11.17 -13.92 -7.89
N ASP A 204 -10.12 -13.21 -8.31
CA ASP A 204 -10.21 -11.88 -8.90
C ASP A 204 -10.69 -11.96 -10.36
N ARG A 205 -11.80 -11.26 -10.67
CA ARG A 205 -12.41 -11.19 -12.01
C ARG A 205 -11.59 -10.41 -13.04
N THR A 206 -10.56 -9.69 -12.61
CA THR A 206 -9.64 -8.92 -13.48
C THR A 206 -8.39 -9.70 -13.88
N ALA A 207 -8.20 -10.91 -13.34
CA ALA A 207 -7.10 -11.80 -13.69
C ALA A 207 -7.38 -12.64 -14.96
N ASN A 208 -6.33 -12.90 -15.73
CA ASN A 208 -6.37 -13.70 -16.97
C ASN A 208 -6.82 -15.15 -16.74
N ASN A 209 -6.62 -15.68 -15.53
CA ASN A 209 -6.96 -17.05 -15.13
C ASN A 209 -8.02 -17.08 -14.00
N PHE A 210 -8.91 -16.08 -13.95
CA PHE A 210 -10.07 -16.09 -13.07
C PHE A 210 -10.85 -17.41 -13.17
N ASN A 211 -11.04 -18.09 -12.05
CA ASN A 211 -11.78 -19.34 -11.96
C ASN A 211 -13.14 -19.10 -11.26
N PRO A 212 -14.27 -19.05 -11.98
CA PRO A 212 -15.58 -18.82 -11.37
C PRO A 212 -16.06 -19.94 -10.44
N ASN A 213 -15.36 -21.09 -10.41
CA ASN A 213 -15.63 -22.20 -9.48
C ASN A 213 -14.73 -22.15 -8.23
N ALA A 214 -13.72 -21.28 -8.18
CA ALA A 214 -12.87 -21.13 -7.01
C ALA A 214 -13.66 -20.54 -5.83
N ARG A 215 -13.44 -21.09 -4.63
CA ARG A 215 -14.11 -20.66 -3.38
C ARG A 215 -13.15 -20.11 -2.33
N TYR A 216 -11.85 -20.16 -2.58
CA TYR A 216 -10.82 -19.41 -1.88
C TYR A 216 -9.70 -19.06 -2.86
N GLU A 217 -9.01 -17.96 -2.59
CA GLU A 217 -7.83 -17.54 -3.34
C GLU A 217 -6.64 -18.44 -3.01
N ASP A 218 -6.06 -19.10 -4.01
CA ASP A 218 -4.86 -19.94 -3.85
C ASP A 218 -3.56 -19.19 -4.19
N GLY A 219 -3.66 -17.94 -4.65
CA GLY A 219 -2.52 -17.12 -5.05
C GLY A 219 -2.07 -17.35 -6.50
N SER A 220 -2.84 -18.12 -7.29
CA SER A 220 -2.54 -18.38 -8.70
C SER A 220 -2.85 -17.21 -9.64
N CYS A 221 -3.46 -16.11 -9.18
CA CYS A 221 -3.86 -14.99 -10.03
C CYS A 221 -2.72 -14.44 -10.91
N THR A 222 -2.92 -14.51 -12.22
CA THR A 222 -2.09 -13.91 -13.26
C THR A 222 -2.83 -12.74 -13.90
N TYR A 223 -2.15 -11.63 -14.09
CA TYR A 223 -2.72 -10.43 -14.71
C TYR A 223 -1.97 -10.14 -16.00
N ALA A 224 -2.62 -9.50 -16.96
CA ALA A 224 -1.90 -8.90 -18.07
C ALA A 224 -0.91 -7.85 -17.52
N PRO A 225 0.34 -7.79 -18.01
CA PRO A 225 1.23 -6.69 -17.64
C PRO A 225 0.56 -5.36 -18.01
N PRO A 226 0.68 -4.31 -17.18
CA PRO A 226 0.08 -3.02 -17.48
C PRO A 226 0.61 -2.51 -18.81
N VAL A 227 -0.28 -2.00 -19.67
CA VAL A 227 0.11 -1.41 -20.96
C VAL A 227 1.04 -0.23 -20.68
N ARG A 228 2.32 -0.38 -21.01
CA ARG A 228 3.32 0.67 -20.91
C ARG A 228 2.85 1.87 -21.73
N ARG A 229 3.04 3.06 -21.16
CA ARG A 229 2.80 4.33 -21.85
C ARG A 229 4.15 5.04 -21.90
N PRO A 230 4.96 4.85 -22.96
CA PRO A 230 6.28 5.46 -23.06
C PRO A 230 6.21 6.97 -22.83
N VAL A 231 7.06 7.48 -21.94
CA VAL A 231 7.14 8.88 -21.56
C VAL A 231 8.45 9.44 -22.08
N PHE A 232 8.39 10.48 -22.92
CA PHE A 232 9.57 11.22 -23.35
C PHE A 232 9.28 12.72 -23.29
N ARG A 233 9.80 13.39 -22.27
CA ARG A 233 9.57 14.81 -21.99
C ARG A 233 10.92 15.54 -21.99
N VAL A 234 10.97 16.67 -22.70
CA VAL A 234 12.14 17.57 -22.70
C VAL A 234 11.70 18.90 -22.06
N PRO A 235 12.18 19.23 -20.84
CA PRO A 235 11.77 20.45 -20.13
C PRO A 235 12.01 21.74 -20.93
N ARG A 236 11.07 22.70 -20.86
CA ARG A 236 11.18 24.00 -21.57
C ARG A 236 12.41 24.82 -21.15
N LEU A 237 12.87 24.66 -19.90
CA LEU A 237 14.00 25.42 -19.34
C LEU A 237 15.38 24.89 -19.77
N ASN A 238 15.46 23.96 -20.71
CA ASN A 238 16.72 23.59 -21.38
C ASN A 238 17.29 24.77 -22.20
N PRO A 239 18.62 24.90 -22.35
CA PRO A 239 19.29 25.89 -23.21
C PRO A 239 18.90 25.90 -24.70
N LEU A 240 18.18 24.86 -25.16
CA LEU A 240 17.63 24.73 -26.50
C LEU A 240 16.16 24.31 -26.38
N ARG A 241 15.27 24.94 -27.13
CA ARG A 241 13.89 24.48 -27.31
C ARG A 241 13.88 23.23 -28.18
N PHE A 242 13.28 22.14 -27.69
CA PHE A 242 13.05 20.90 -28.43
C PHE A 242 11.56 20.64 -28.67
N VAL A 243 11.22 20.05 -29.80
CA VAL A 243 9.86 19.59 -30.18
C VAL A 243 9.92 18.13 -30.61
N LEU A 244 8.92 17.32 -30.25
CA LEU A 244 8.86 15.89 -30.62
C LEU A 244 8.55 15.72 -32.11
N GLU A 245 9.30 14.87 -32.81
CA GLU A 245 8.91 14.31 -34.11
C GLU A 245 7.77 13.31 -33.87
N GLN A 246 6.53 13.81 -33.74
CA GLN A 246 5.36 12.95 -33.61
C GLN A 246 5.14 12.12 -34.88
N ALA A 247 4.88 10.82 -34.70
CA ALA A 247 4.17 10.04 -35.71
C ALA A 247 2.77 10.67 -35.88
N THR A 248 2.44 11.09 -37.11
CA THR A 248 1.21 11.82 -37.39
C THR A 248 0.00 10.88 -37.33
N ASP A 249 -0.75 10.93 -36.24
CA ASP A 249 -2.14 10.50 -36.26
C ASP A 249 -2.92 11.42 -37.22
N ASN A 250 -3.64 10.84 -38.19
CA ASN A 250 -4.09 11.55 -39.39
C ASN A 250 -5.31 12.50 -39.17
N CYS A 251 -5.52 12.94 -37.93
CA CYS A 251 -6.69 13.69 -37.47
C CYS A 251 -6.32 15.12 -37.03
N ALA A 252 -6.09 16.00 -38.00
CA ALA A 252 -6.14 17.46 -37.85
C ALA A 252 -5.30 18.06 -36.68
N VAL A 253 -4.01 17.70 -36.60
CA VAL A 253 -3.05 18.40 -35.72
C VAL A 253 -2.82 19.83 -36.25
N PHE A 254 -3.28 20.83 -35.50
CA PHE A 254 -2.99 22.25 -35.79
C PHE A 254 -1.55 22.61 -35.39
N GLU A 255 -0.94 23.56 -36.11
CA GLU A 255 0.34 24.15 -35.70
C GLU A 255 0.15 24.98 -34.42
N THR A 256 1.00 24.76 -33.40
CA THR A 256 1.04 25.52 -32.15
C THR A 256 2.49 25.82 -31.73
N LEU A 257 2.67 26.71 -30.76
CA LEU A 257 3.98 26.96 -30.14
C LEU A 257 4.58 25.71 -29.46
N ASP A 258 3.74 24.74 -29.09
CA ASP A 258 4.11 23.58 -28.29
C ASP A 258 4.55 22.37 -29.12
N ASN A 259 3.95 22.17 -30.30
CA ASN A 259 4.17 21.02 -31.19
C ASN A 259 4.89 21.35 -32.52
N VAL A 260 5.21 22.62 -32.82
CA VAL A 260 5.92 23.01 -34.06
C VAL A 260 7.08 23.98 -33.76
N LEU A 261 8.27 23.64 -34.24
CA LEU A 261 9.46 24.52 -34.18
C LEU A 261 9.16 25.86 -34.86
N PHE A 262 9.62 26.94 -34.27
CA PHE A 262 9.48 28.31 -34.74
C PHE A 262 10.02 28.51 -36.16
N CYS A 263 11.12 27.82 -36.52
CA CYS A 263 11.63 27.81 -37.90
C CYS A 263 10.77 27.02 -38.92
N HIS A 264 9.66 26.42 -38.47
CA HIS A 264 8.70 25.67 -39.29
C HIS A 264 7.27 26.28 -39.27
N GLN A 265 6.96 27.12 -38.26
CA GLN A 265 5.65 27.77 -38.09
C GLN A 265 5.22 28.63 -39.29
N SER A 266 3.92 28.60 -39.59
CA SER A 266 3.25 29.28 -40.70
C SER A 266 2.25 30.32 -40.17
N ARG A 267 2.58 31.62 -40.23
CA ARG A 267 1.69 32.70 -39.74
C ARG A 267 0.88 33.33 -40.89
N PRO A 268 -0.42 33.70 -40.69
CA PRO A 268 -1.20 34.40 -41.71
C PRO A 268 -0.51 35.68 -42.20
N GLY A 269 -0.38 35.83 -43.53
CA GLY A 269 0.29 36.98 -44.17
C GLY A 269 1.83 36.92 -44.19
N GLN A 270 2.47 35.92 -43.56
CA GLN A 270 3.93 35.81 -43.52
C GLN A 270 4.49 35.21 -44.82
N GLN A 271 5.22 36.02 -45.60
CA GLN A 271 5.76 35.60 -46.91
C GLN A 271 7.06 34.77 -46.86
N MET A 272 7.78 34.76 -45.74
CA MET A 272 8.99 33.96 -45.54
C MET A 272 9.00 33.35 -44.14
N ARG A 273 9.35 32.06 -44.01
CA ARG A 273 9.43 31.36 -42.70
C ARG A 273 10.36 32.10 -41.72
N PRO A 274 10.07 32.08 -40.41
CA PRO A 274 10.94 32.70 -39.42
C PRO A 274 12.35 32.10 -39.44
N ARG A 275 13.37 32.92 -39.28
CA ARG A 275 14.77 32.49 -39.13
C ARG A 275 15.34 32.97 -37.80
N PHE A 276 15.03 32.24 -36.74
CA PHE A 276 15.79 32.32 -35.49
C PHE A 276 16.88 31.24 -35.46
N ARG A 277 17.95 31.51 -34.72
CA ARG A 277 18.98 30.53 -34.37
C ARG A 277 19.45 30.84 -32.96
N GLN A 278 19.49 29.86 -32.07
CA GLN A 278 20.03 30.07 -30.73
C GLN A 278 21.53 30.38 -30.83
N LYS A 279 21.95 31.55 -30.34
CA LYS A 279 23.36 31.96 -30.35
C LYS A 279 24.13 31.12 -29.33
N VAL A 280 25.28 30.56 -29.73
CA VAL A 280 26.15 29.72 -28.89
C VAL A 280 27.63 30.02 -29.18
N GLN A 281 28.43 30.24 -28.15
CA GLN A 281 29.89 30.30 -28.24
C GLN A 281 30.52 28.95 -27.90
N PHE A 282 31.73 28.65 -28.41
CA PHE A 282 32.47 27.43 -28.04
C PHE A 282 32.74 27.27 -26.53
N CYS A 283 32.66 28.35 -25.75
CA CYS A 283 32.81 28.36 -24.30
C CYS A 283 31.48 28.28 -23.53
N ASP A 284 30.32 28.19 -24.21
CA ASP A 284 29.02 28.05 -23.55
C ASP A 284 28.76 26.59 -23.16
N VAL A 285 28.49 26.39 -21.86
CA VAL A 285 28.22 25.06 -21.29
C VAL A 285 26.73 24.73 -21.43
N LEU A 286 26.35 24.08 -22.53
CA LEU A 286 24.97 23.65 -22.76
C LEU A 286 24.69 22.32 -22.05
N ARG A 287 24.20 22.38 -20.81
CA ARG A 287 23.61 21.22 -20.11
C ARG A 287 22.21 20.96 -20.64
N LEU A 288 21.87 19.69 -20.89
CA LEU A 288 20.54 19.24 -21.27
C LEU A 288 20.00 18.23 -20.25
N GLN A 289 18.70 18.30 -19.96
CA GLN A 289 17.95 17.30 -19.22
C GLN A 289 16.82 16.73 -20.08
N VAL A 290 16.59 15.41 -19.98
CA VAL A 290 15.45 14.67 -20.53
C VAL A 290 14.81 13.85 -19.41
N GLN A 291 13.49 13.79 -19.41
CA GLN A 291 12.68 13.04 -18.46
C GLN A 291 11.97 11.93 -19.22
N THR A 292 12.45 10.69 -19.07
CA THR A 292 11.94 9.55 -19.83
C THR A 292 12.14 8.20 -19.12
N ASP A 293 11.20 7.28 -19.32
CA ASP A 293 11.27 5.89 -18.84
C ASP A 293 12.06 4.97 -19.78
N PHE A 294 12.49 5.45 -20.95
CA PHE A 294 13.25 4.69 -21.94
C PHE A 294 14.59 4.20 -21.38
N THR A 295 15.02 3.00 -21.80
CA THR A 295 16.25 2.37 -21.30
C THR A 295 17.55 3.08 -21.71
N SER A 296 17.55 3.89 -22.76
CA SER A 296 18.72 4.64 -23.24
C SER A 296 18.30 5.97 -23.87
N VAL A 297 19.14 7.00 -23.73
CA VAL A 297 18.93 8.32 -24.35
C VAL A 297 20.25 8.88 -24.88
N GLN A 298 20.25 9.44 -26.08
CA GLN A 298 21.42 10.08 -26.69
C GLN A 298 21.10 11.43 -27.36
N ALA A 299 22.09 12.31 -27.37
CA ALA A 299 22.12 13.55 -28.13
C ALA A 299 22.90 13.35 -29.44
N GLU A 300 22.28 13.70 -30.57
CA GLU A 300 22.81 13.61 -31.93
C GLU A 300 22.96 15.04 -32.48
N ILE A 301 24.18 15.47 -32.79
CA ILE A 301 24.48 16.81 -33.32
C ILE A 301 24.61 16.72 -34.84
N TYR A 302 23.68 17.35 -35.55
CA TYR A 302 23.63 17.44 -37.00
C TYR A 302 24.08 18.81 -37.50
N GLN A 303 24.77 18.86 -38.64
CA GLN A 303 25.01 20.10 -39.38
C GLN A 303 23.71 20.52 -40.10
N HIS A 304 23.14 21.66 -39.72
CA HIS A 304 21.76 22.04 -40.06
C HIS A 304 21.53 22.24 -41.58
N GLN A 305 22.56 22.64 -42.33
CA GLN A 305 22.44 22.88 -43.77
C GLN A 305 22.54 21.61 -44.64
N THR A 306 23.16 20.54 -44.13
CA THR A 306 23.47 19.31 -44.90
C THR A 306 22.73 18.07 -44.39
N GLY A 307 22.20 18.11 -43.16
CA GLY A 307 21.66 16.94 -42.48
C GLY A 307 22.72 15.91 -42.06
N LEU A 308 24.01 16.25 -42.14
CA LEU A 308 25.11 15.35 -41.75
C LEU A 308 25.18 15.21 -40.23
N LEU A 309 25.15 13.97 -39.73
CA LEU A 309 25.45 13.66 -38.33
C LEU A 309 26.95 13.87 -38.06
N VAL A 310 27.29 14.76 -37.11
CA VAL A 310 28.67 15.14 -36.78
C VAL A 310 29.11 14.55 -35.44
N ARG A 311 28.18 14.28 -34.52
CA ARG A 311 28.47 13.68 -33.21
C ARG A 311 27.27 12.96 -32.61
N THR A 312 27.50 11.85 -31.94
CA THR A 312 26.53 11.22 -31.04
C THR A 312 27.14 11.15 -29.64
N GLN A 313 26.34 11.43 -28.62
CA GLN A 313 26.76 11.50 -27.22
C GLN A 313 25.65 10.95 -26.31
N PRO A 314 25.89 9.94 -25.46
CA PRO A 314 24.88 9.46 -24.53
C PRO A 314 24.55 10.50 -23.45
N LEU A 315 23.34 10.41 -22.91
CA LEU A 315 22.99 11.04 -21.64
C LEU A 315 23.29 10.06 -20.50
N ALA A 316 23.75 10.59 -19.38
CA ALA A 316 23.88 9.83 -18.14
C ALA A 316 22.54 9.80 -17.41
N LEU A 317 22.14 8.63 -16.91
CA LEU A 317 21.05 8.50 -15.96
C LEU A 317 21.51 9.08 -14.62
N VAL A 318 21.04 10.29 -14.29
CA VAL A 318 21.43 11.00 -13.05
C VAL A 318 20.49 10.72 -11.88
N GLN A 319 19.23 10.35 -12.15
CA GLN A 319 18.27 10.00 -11.10
C GLN A 319 17.26 8.96 -11.61
N ARG A 320 17.26 7.76 -11.01
CA ARG A 320 16.22 6.76 -11.25
C ARG A 320 15.05 6.95 -10.28
N LEU A 321 13.85 7.04 -10.83
CA LEU A 321 12.58 7.27 -10.13
C LEU A 321 11.48 6.28 -10.55
N THR A 322 11.70 5.51 -11.63
CA THR A 322 10.84 4.42 -12.09
C THR A 322 11.65 3.19 -12.53
N GLY A 323 11.01 2.02 -12.58
CA GLY A 323 11.65 0.74 -12.88
C GLY A 323 12.37 0.12 -11.68
N LEU A 324 13.36 -0.75 -11.91
CA LEU A 324 14.10 -1.39 -10.82
C LEU A 324 15.17 -0.45 -10.26
N SER A 325 15.23 -0.28 -8.93
CA SER A 325 16.24 0.55 -8.26
C SER A 325 17.68 0.13 -8.60
N ASP A 326 18.63 1.02 -8.34
CA ASP A 326 20.03 0.62 -8.23
C ASP A 326 20.25 -0.26 -6.99
N PRO A 327 21.28 -1.14 -7.00
CA PRO A 327 21.61 -1.99 -5.87
C PRO A 327 22.05 -1.15 -4.67
N LEU A 328 21.38 -1.35 -3.55
CA LEU A 328 21.74 -0.77 -2.26
C LEU A 328 22.44 -1.85 -1.41
N PRO A 329 23.71 -1.66 -1.02
CA PRO A 329 24.40 -2.55 -0.08
C PRO A 329 23.67 -2.57 1.28
N VAL A 330 23.42 -3.77 1.80
CA VAL A 330 22.56 -4.02 2.95
C VAL A 330 23.07 -5.13 3.85
N SER A 331 23.02 -4.89 5.15
CA SER A 331 23.31 -5.89 6.18
C SER A 331 22.02 -6.56 6.66
N LEU A 332 22.02 -7.90 6.71
CA LEU A 332 20.90 -8.71 7.21
C LEU A 332 21.16 -9.18 8.65
N ARG A 333 20.14 -9.08 9.52
CA ARG A 333 20.24 -9.41 10.94
C ARG A 333 18.98 -10.13 11.45
N GLU A 334 19.09 -10.78 12.61
CA GLU A 334 17.99 -11.51 13.24
C GLU A 334 16.99 -10.57 13.92
N TRP A 335 15.71 -10.70 13.57
CA TRP A 335 14.58 -10.02 14.20
C TRP A 335 13.83 -10.95 15.16
N THR A 336 13.10 -10.38 16.12
CA THR A 336 12.28 -11.14 17.06
C THR A 336 11.28 -12.05 16.33
N GLY A 337 11.12 -13.27 16.86
CA GLY A 337 10.33 -14.32 16.21
C GLY A 337 11.04 -15.05 15.05
N GLY A 338 12.36 -14.89 14.89
CA GLY A 338 13.15 -15.63 13.90
C GLY A 338 12.93 -15.16 12.46
N LEU A 339 12.65 -13.87 12.28
CA LEU A 339 12.58 -13.21 10.97
C LEU A 339 13.89 -12.51 10.63
N THR A 340 14.10 -12.14 9.38
CA THR A 340 15.23 -11.30 8.96
C THR A 340 14.81 -9.83 8.96
N TYR A 341 15.60 -8.96 9.59
CA TYR A 341 15.56 -7.52 9.31
C TYR A 341 16.76 -7.07 8.46
N LEU A 342 16.58 -5.94 7.80
CA LEU A 342 17.51 -5.35 6.84
C LEU A 342 17.88 -3.92 7.29
N VAL A 343 19.18 -3.63 7.26
CA VAL A 343 19.80 -2.33 7.49
C VAL A 343 20.50 -1.89 6.20
N SER A 344 20.53 -0.59 5.91
CA SER A 344 21.24 -0.03 4.75
C SER A 344 22.64 0.45 5.15
N GLU A 345 23.66 0.01 4.40
CA GLU A 345 25.06 0.33 4.71
C GLU A 345 25.45 1.74 4.24
N ALA A 346 24.62 2.34 3.37
CA ALA A 346 24.68 3.76 3.02
C ALA A 346 24.03 4.68 4.09
N GLY A 347 23.71 4.15 5.29
CA GLY A 347 22.96 4.84 6.33
C GLY A 347 21.44 4.71 6.14
N GLY A 348 20.69 5.71 6.60
CA GLY A 348 19.22 5.63 6.73
C GLY A 348 18.47 5.22 5.45
N LEU A 349 17.47 4.33 5.62
CA LEU A 349 16.75 3.70 4.51
C LEU A 349 16.06 4.71 3.55
N PRO A 350 16.29 4.62 2.23
CA PRO A 350 15.64 5.45 1.22
C PRO A 350 14.10 5.47 1.33
N VAL A 351 13.49 6.63 1.11
CA VAL A 351 12.03 6.82 1.28
C VAL A 351 11.19 5.90 0.37
N SER A 352 11.69 5.58 -0.82
CA SER A 352 11.05 4.62 -1.73
C SER A 352 11.18 3.17 -1.24
N LEU A 353 12.34 2.77 -0.70
CA LEU A 353 12.54 1.46 -0.11
C LEU A 353 11.66 1.25 1.14
N ARG A 354 11.52 2.28 1.99
CA ARG A 354 10.59 2.28 3.14
C ARG A 354 9.11 2.15 2.75
N ARG A 355 8.76 2.36 1.47
CA ARG A 355 7.40 2.19 0.91
C ARG A 355 7.27 0.95 0.02
N ALA A 356 8.35 0.20 -0.22
CA ALA A 356 8.34 -0.95 -1.10
C ALA A 356 7.59 -2.13 -0.46
N ALA A 357 6.54 -2.64 -1.10
CA ALA A 357 5.83 -3.83 -0.62
C ALA A 357 6.65 -5.13 -0.79
N ARG A 358 7.61 -5.13 -1.71
CA ARG A 358 8.55 -6.24 -1.99
C ARG A 358 9.92 -5.67 -2.33
N LEU A 359 10.96 -6.40 -1.96
CA LEU A 359 12.32 -6.17 -2.43
C LEU A 359 12.95 -7.48 -2.92
N MET A 360 13.93 -7.36 -3.79
CA MET A 360 14.76 -8.43 -4.33
C MET A 360 16.12 -8.34 -3.62
N LEU A 361 16.57 -9.45 -3.04
CA LEU A 361 17.96 -9.60 -2.61
C LEU A 361 18.75 -10.34 -3.68
N SER A 362 20.00 -9.92 -3.84
CA SER A 362 21.02 -10.49 -4.72
C SER A 362 22.38 -10.32 -4.03
N GLU A 363 23.36 -11.16 -4.37
CA GLU A 363 24.68 -11.23 -3.72
C GLU A 363 24.55 -11.76 -2.26
N GLY A 364 25.37 -12.76 -1.91
CA GLY A 364 25.25 -13.55 -0.67
C GLY A 364 23.99 -14.42 -0.54
N THR A 365 22.81 -13.88 -0.86
CA THR A 365 21.50 -14.55 -0.86
C THR A 365 20.63 -14.01 -1.99
N THR A 366 19.77 -14.85 -2.58
CA THR A 366 18.96 -14.48 -3.75
C THR A 366 17.49 -14.81 -3.52
N GLY A 367 16.61 -13.84 -3.72
CA GLY A 367 15.16 -14.05 -3.62
C GLY A 367 14.35 -12.76 -3.62
N THR A 368 13.05 -12.86 -3.92
CA THR A 368 12.11 -11.73 -3.76
C THR A 368 11.31 -11.93 -2.48
N TYR A 369 11.41 -10.97 -1.56
CA TYR A 369 10.81 -11.02 -0.24
C TYR A 369 9.79 -9.90 -0.08
N ARG A 370 8.71 -10.17 0.66
CA ARG A 370 7.71 -9.18 1.06
C ARG A 370 8.21 -8.42 2.29
N VAL A 371 8.14 -7.09 2.23
CA VAL A 371 8.29 -6.25 3.43
C VAL A 371 7.06 -6.49 4.30
N ARG A 372 7.29 -6.88 5.55
CA ARG A 372 6.23 -7.14 6.53
C ARG A 372 5.84 -5.85 7.26
N GLU A 373 6.85 -5.10 7.70
CA GLU A 373 6.71 -3.86 8.45
C GLU A 373 8.02 -3.03 8.39
N VAL A 374 7.90 -1.73 8.65
CA VAL A 374 9.04 -0.83 8.90
C VAL A 374 9.13 -0.64 10.41
N ALA A 375 10.22 -1.07 11.01
CA ALA A 375 10.42 -1.07 12.46
C ALA A 375 11.58 -0.14 12.85
N TYR A 376 11.88 -0.05 14.14
CA TYR A 376 13.04 0.63 14.68
C TYR A 376 13.81 -0.32 15.61
N THR A 377 15.14 -0.22 15.65
CA THR A 377 15.99 -0.91 16.63
C THR A 377 15.87 -0.23 18.00
N GLU A 378 16.40 -0.87 19.04
CA GLU A 378 16.51 -0.27 20.39
C GLU A 378 17.38 1.01 20.40
N GLU A 379 18.27 1.15 19.42
CA GLU A 379 19.12 2.34 19.18
C GLU A 379 18.39 3.43 18.37
N GLY A 380 17.13 3.19 17.95
CA GLY A 380 16.32 4.11 17.15
C GLY A 380 16.58 4.09 15.65
N GLU A 381 17.44 3.20 15.15
CA GLU A 381 17.70 3.05 13.71
C GLU A 381 16.48 2.44 13.00
N GLN A 382 16.08 3.02 11.88
CA GLN A 382 14.93 2.53 11.11
C GLN A 382 15.30 1.36 10.20
N VAL A 383 14.57 0.26 10.32
CA VAL A 383 14.87 -1.02 9.66
C VAL A 383 13.65 -1.63 8.96
N LEU A 384 13.89 -2.56 8.01
CA LEU A 384 12.85 -3.27 7.28
C LEU A 384 12.79 -4.74 7.70
N VAL A 385 11.66 -5.20 8.23
CA VAL A 385 11.45 -6.60 8.59
C VAL A 385 10.84 -7.33 7.39
N LEU A 386 11.46 -8.44 7.00
CA LEU A 386 11.08 -9.22 5.81
C LEU A 386 10.31 -10.48 6.21
N ASN A 387 9.50 -11.03 5.30
CA ASN A 387 8.92 -12.36 5.45
C ASN A 387 9.94 -13.52 5.26
N ARG A 388 11.24 -13.23 5.33
CA ARG A 388 12.35 -14.19 5.23
C ARG A 388 12.66 -14.74 6.63
N PRO A 389 12.56 -16.06 6.88
CA PRO A 389 13.07 -16.66 8.12
C PRO A 389 14.55 -16.32 8.32
N TRP A 390 14.98 -16.12 9.56
CA TRP A 390 16.38 -15.82 9.83
C TRP A 390 17.27 -16.99 9.43
N GLN A 391 18.25 -16.66 8.58
CA GLN A 391 19.36 -17.52 8.18
C GLN A 391 20.55 -16.60 7.94
N PRO A 392 21.72 -16.86 8.56
CA PRO A 392 22.93 -16.08 8.34
C PRO A 392 23.36 -16.18 6.87
N VAL A 393 23.96 -15.11 6.36
CA VAL A 393 24.46 -15.01 4.99
C VAL A 393 25.96 -14.76 5.04
N ALA A 394 26.70 -15.36 4.11
CA ALA A 394 28.14 -15.16 3.96
C ALA A 394 28.42 -14.32 2.70
N GLY A 395 29.16 -13.23 2.88
CA GLY A 395 29.41 -12.24 1.83
C GLY A 395 28.37 -11.11 1.78
N ASP A 396 28.69 -10.10 1.00
CA ASP A 396 27.92 -8.87 0.84
C ASP A 396 26.54 -9.14 0.22
N VAL A 397 25.54 -8.33 0.57
CA VAL A 397 24.16 -8.44 0.05
C VAL A 397 23.72 -7.09 -0.51
N ALA A 398 23.08 -7.12 -1.68
CA ALA A 398 22.46 -5.97 -2.32
C ALA A 398 20.94 -6.12 -2.39
N ALA A 399 20.22 -5.05 -2.00
CA ALA A 399 18.78 -4.94 -2.16
C ALA A 399 18.41 -4.09 -3.37
N ARG A 400 17.41 -4.55 -4.13
CA ARG A 400 16.74 -3.80 -5.20
C ARG A 400 15.23 -3.84 -5.02
N TRP A 401 14.52 -2.78 -5.40
CA TRP A 401 13.06 -2.71 -5.28
C TRP A 401 12.46 -1.98 -6.47
N GLN A 402 11.16 -2.19 -6.70
CA GLN A 402 10.44 -1.46 -7.73
C GLN A 402 10.27 0.00 -7.30
N LEU A 403 10.69 0.91 -8.17
CA LEU A 403 10.43 2.34 -8.11
C LEU A 403 9.19 2.65 -8.96
N ASP A 404 8.29 3.43 -8.37
CA ASP A 404 7.11 3.99 -9.02
C ASP A 404 6.80 5.34 -8.34
N ILE A 405 7.77 6.27 -8.43
CA ILE A 405 7.70 7.60 -7.79
C ILE A 405 7.06 8.61 -8.76
N VAL A 406 7.45 8.52 -10.04
CA VAL A 406 6.91 9.25 -11.19
C VAL A 406 7.03 8.36 -12.43
N ASP A 407 6.45 8.77 -13.55
CA ASP A 407 6.39 8.04 -14.81
C ASP A 407 7.66 8.18 -15.69
N PHE A 408 8.80 8.56 -15.12
CA PHE A 408 10.05 8.79 -15.86
C PHE A 408 11.31 8.65 -15.00
N ASN A 409 12.47 8.55 -15.66
CA ASN A 409 13.80 8.74 -15.07
C ASN A 409 14.45 10.04 -15.59
N VAL A 410 15.41 10.60 -14.85
CA VAL A 410 16.10 11.84 -15.20
C VAL A 410 17.45 11.54 -15.86
N TRP A 411 17.61 11.99 -17.10
CA TRP A 411 18.78 11.80 -17.92
C TRP A 411 19.41 13.16 -18.26
N GLU A 412 20.72 13.30 -18.12
CA GLU A 412 21.43 14.57 -18.38
C GLU A 412 22.71 14.40 -19.20
N THR A 413 23.10 15.44 -19.94
CA THR A 413 24.42 15.52 -20.58
C THR A 413 24.85 16.98 -20.75
N THR A 414 26.16 17.23 -20.84
CA THR A 414 26.69 18.52 -21.29
C THR A 414 27.13 18.38 -22.74
N LEU A 415 26.49 19.06 -23.69
CA LEU A 415 26.79 18.92 -25.12
C LEU A 415 28.27 19.21 -25.39
N ASN A 416 28.99 18.21 -25.88
CA ASN A 416 30.38 18.36 -26.25
C ASN A 416 30.47 19.03 -27.63
N LEU A 417 30.65 20.35 -27.64
CA LEU A 417 30.86 21.16 -28.84
C LEU A 417 32.34 21.27 -29.26
N ALA A 418 33.26 20.65 -28.51
CA ALA A 418 34.70 20.80 -28.76
C ALA A 418 35.13 20.14 -30.08
N GLY A 419 35.93 20.85 -30.88
CA GLY A 419 36.39 20.40 -32.21
C GLY A 419 35.35 20.53 -33.33
N LEU A 420 34.18 21.12 -33.07
CA LEU A 420 33.26 21.55 -34.13
C LEU A 420 33.78 22.86 -34.76
N THR A 421 33.46 23.09 -36.03
CA THR A 421 33.71 24.38 -36.71
C THR A 421 32.58 25.36 -36.43
N ALA A 422 32.81 26.66 -36.66
CA ALA A 422 31.75 27.66 -36.62
C ALA A 422 30.72 27.40 -37.73
N GLY A 423 29.43 27.55 -37.43
CA GLY A 423 28.36 27.23 -38.37
C GLY A 423 27.00 26.93 -37.71
N ASP A 424 26.09 26.42 -38.52
CA ASP A 424 24.71 26.10 -38.12
C ASP A 424 24.56 24.61 -37.79
N TYR A 425 24.07 24.31 -36.59
CA TYR A 425 23.84 22.95 -36.10
C TYR A 425 22.42 22.78 -35.57
N GLN A 426 21.99 21.53 -35.44
CA GLN A 426 20.73 21.14 -34.84
C GLN A 426 20.96 19.90 -33.98
N VAL A 427 20.33 19.83 -32.81
CA VAL A 427 20.46 18.71 -31.88
C VAL A 427 19.20 17.88 -31.95
N LYS A 428 19.33 16.56 -32.09
CA LYS A 428 18.24 15.62 -31.83
C LYS A 428 18.50 14.87 -30.53
N LEU A 429 17.48 14.67 -29.72
CA LEU A 429 17.49 13.83 -28.53
C LEU A 429 16.67 12.58 -28.87
N ARG A 430 17.32 11.41 -28.88
CA ARG A 430 16.69 10.12 -29.19
C ARG A 430 16.61 9.28 -27.92
N GLY A 431 15.41 8.85 -27.56
CA GLY A 431 15.18 7.76 -26.62
C GLY A 431 15.06 6.45 -27.40
N THR A 432 15.75 5.40 -26.94
CA THR A 432 15.67 4.05 -27.52
C THR A 432 15.32 3.01 -26.45
N ASP A 433 14.59 1.97 -26.85
CA ASP A 433 14.13 0.91 -25.96
C ASP A 433 14.06 -0.43 -26.72
N ALA A 434 14.00 -1.53 -25.97
CA ALA A 434 13.88 -2.87 -26.55
C ALA A 434 12.43 -3.26 -26.85
N THR A 435 11.44 -2.58 -26.25
CA THR A 435 10.01 -2.91 -26.40
C THR A 435 9.16 -1.81 -27.04
N GLU A 436 9.69 -0.61 -27.20
CA GLU A 436 8.98 0.57 -27.72
C GLU A 436 9.67 1.12 -28.96
N ALA A 437 8.95 1.89 -29.78
CA ALA A 437 9.54 2.59 -30.91
C ALA A 437 10.40 3.79 -30.46
N ASP A 438 11.49 4.05 -31.16
CA ASP A 438 12.34 5.23 -30.99
C ASP A 438 11.51 6.53 -30.94
N VAL A 439 11.76 7.36 -29.91
CA VAL A 439 11.19 8.71 -29.82
C VAL A 439 12.29 9.74 -30.01
N VAL A 440 12.03 10.74 -30.86
CA VAL A 440 13.00 11.76 -31.22
C VAL A 440 12.44 13.16 -30.93
N ALA A 441 13.22 13.98 -30.23
CA ALA A 441 12.94 15.41 -30.05
C ALA A 441 14.01 16.23 -30.78
N VAL A 442 13.60 17.20 -31.59
CA VAL A 442 14.48 18.02 -32.45
C VAL A 442 14.56 19.44 -31.90
N SER A 443 15.77 20.00 -31.83
CA SER A 443 15.99 21.36 -31.37
C SER A 443 15.66 22.41 -32.43
N GLU A 444 15.41 23.64 -31.99
CA GLU A 444 15.68 24.80 -32.83
C GLU A 444 17.15 24.81 -33.31
N PRO A 445 17.45 25.36 -34.50
CA PRO A 445 18.83 25.49 -34.96
C PRO A 445 19.64 26.38 -34.02
N LEU A 446 20.92 26.03 -33.81
CA LEU A 446 21.89 26.85 -33.07
C LEU A 446 22.98 27.35 -34.02
N HIS A 447 23.47 28.56 -33.77
CA HIS A 447 24.59 29.16 -34.49
C HIS A 447 25.82 29.19 -33.58
N LEU A 448 26.78 28.31 -33.88
CA LEU A 448 28.02 28.14 -33.13
C LEU A 448 29.12 29.03 -33.70
N ALA A 449 29.78 29.83 -32.86
CA ALA A 449 30.87 30.71 -33.27
C ALA A 449 31.88 30.93 -32.14
N THR A 450 33.01 31.59 -32.43
CA THR A 450 33.98 32.01 -31.40
C THR A 450 33.42 33.11 -30.53
N GLU A 451 32.77 34.10 -31.14
CA GLU A 451 32.16 35.24 -30.47
C GLU A 451 30.79 35.56 -31.08
N HIS A 452 29.96 36.28 -30.33
CA HIS A 452 28.64 36.77 -30.77
C HIS A 452 28.45 38.17 -30.22
N GLU A 453 28.66 39.18 -31.07
CA GLU A 453 28.43 40.58 -30.71
C GLU A 453 26.99 40.83 -30.25
N ASN A 454 26.84 41.84 -29.39
CA ASN A 454 25.57 42.30 -28.82
C ASN A 454 24.77 41.12 -28.21
N THR A 455 25.44 40.32 -27.36
CA THR A 455 24.80 39.25 -26.58
C THR A 455 25.03 39.38 -25.08
N VAL A 456 24.04 38.89 -24.34
CA VAL A 456 24.06 38.76 -22.89
C VAL A 456 23.96 37.28 -22.53
N VAL A 457 24.85 36.82 -21.65
CA VAL A 457 24.76 35.48 -21.04
C VAL A 457 23.88 35.56 -19.80
N VAL A 458 22.94 34.63 -19.70
CA VAL A 458 22.09 34.40 -18.53
C VAL A 458 22.33 32.96 -18.06
N ASP A 459 22.99 32.81 -16.91
CA ASP A 459 23.09 31.54 -16.19
C ASP A 459 21.94 31.46 -15.18
N TYR A 460 21.32 30.28 -14.99
CA TYR A 460 20.15 30.14 -14.12
C TYR A 460 19.98 28.74 -13.52
N ARG A 461 19.47 28.69 -12.29
CA ARG A 461 19.03 27.47 -11.60
C ARG A 461 17.96 27.79 -10.55
N ASN A 462 17.22 26.76 -10.14
CA ASN A 462 16.39 26.80 -8.94
C ASN A 462 16.98 25.97 -7.81
N ARG A 463 16.52 26.15 -6.57
CA ARG A 463 16.82 25.26 -5.44
C ARG A 463 15.94 24.00 -5.50
N ASP A 464 14.65 24.21 -5.67
CA ASP A 464 13.62 23.17 -5.68
C ASP A 464 13.10 22.84 -7.08
N ASN A 465 12.59 21.63 -7.28
CA ASN A 465 12.09 21.15 -8.58
C ASN A 465 10.85 21.92 -9.02
N ALA A 466 10.92 22.56 -10.19
CA ALA A 466 9.96 23.59 -10.62
C ALA A 466 9.85 23.66 -12.15
N TYR A 467 8.69 24.10 -12.65
CA TYR A 467 8.42 24.33 -14.09
C TYR A 467 8.73 23.13 -15.00
N GLY A 468 8.58 21.91 -14.48
CA GLY A 468 8.87 20.67 -15.20
C GLY A 468 10.36 20.35 -15.35
N MET A 469 11.27 21.06 -14.67
CA MET A 469 12.70 20.73 -14.61
C MET A 469 13.04 20.15 -13.22
N VAL A 470 13.86 19.10 -13.19
CA VAL A 470 14.46 18.60 -11.95
C VAL A 470 15.75 19.39 -11.70
N TRP A 471 15.73 20.30 -10.74
CA TRP A 471 16.88 21.11 -10.33
C TRP A 471 17.73 20.42 -9.26
N THR A 472 17.13 19.52 -8.46
CA THR A 472 17.81 18.80 -7.37
C THR A 472 18.89 17.81 -7.84
N SER A 473 19.02 17.57 -9.14
CA SER A 473 20.14 16.83 -9.75
C SER A 473 21.46 17.63 -9.78
N GLY A 474 21.40 18.95 -9.56
CA GLY A 474 22.51 19.87 -9.84
C GLY A 474 22.47 20.47 -11.25
N MET A 475 21.34 20.32 -11.96
CA MET A 475 21.06 20.98 -13.24
C MET A 475 21.23 22.51 -13.13
N ALA A 476 21.77 23.11 -14.19
CA ALA A 476 21.93 24.55 -14.33
C ALA A 476 21.87 24.89 -15.82
N GLY A 477 21.07 25.90 -16.18
CA GLY A 477 20.93 26.36 -17.55
C GLY A 477 21.85 27.54 -17.86
N ARG A 478 22.21 27.66 -19.14
CA ARG A 478 22.89 28.83 -19.72
C ARG A 478 22.18 29.20 -21.01
N LEU A 479 21.74 30.45 -21.13
CA LEU A 479 21.25 31.03 -22.37
C LEU A 479 22.16 32.19 -22.81
N ARG A 480 22.26 32.39 -24.12
CA ARG A 480 22.90 33.57 -24.71
C ARG A 480 21.92 34.27 -25.63
N VAL A 481 21.43 35.43 -25.22
CA VAL A 481 20.38 36.16 -25.94
C VAL A 481 20.96 37.42 -26.60
N PRO A 482 20.55 37.78 -27.83
CA PRO A 482 20.83 39.10 -28.37
C PRO A 482 20.19 40.19 -27.49
N GLY A 483 20.97 41.19 -27.10
CA GLY A 483 20.54 42.21 -26.16
C GLY A 483 21.68 43.04 -25.57
N THR A 484 21.31 43.98 -24.71
CA THR A 484 22.20 44.89 -23.97
C THR A 484 21.93 44.81 -22.47
N PHE A 485 23.00 44.88 -21.68
CA PHE A 485 22.94 44.93 -20.21
C PHE A 485 23.60 46.22 -19.73
N PHE A 486 23.38 46.58 -18.46
CA PHE A 486 23.87 47.81 -17.80
C PHE A 486 23.20 49.15 -18.18
N ARG A 487 22.01 49.16 -18.81
CA ARG A 487 21.19 50.40 -18.84
C ARG A 487 20.79 50.75 -17.41
N ARG A 488 21.37 51.80 -16.83
CA ARG A 488 21.15 52.15 -15.41
C ARG A 488 19.79 52.81 -15.21
N LYS A 489 19.01 52.30 -14.27
CA LYS A 489 17.71 52.84 -13.82
C LYS A 489 17.85 53.23 -12.35
N PRO A 490 17.83 54.53 -11.98
CA PRO A 490 17.79 54.90 -10.56
C PRO A 490 16.46 54.42 -9.99
N ALA A 491 16.51 53.76 -8.84
CA ALA A 491 15.35 53.20 -8.16
C ALA A 491 15.44 53.44 -6.65
N GLY A 492 14.35 53.21 -5.95
CA GLY A 492 14.27 53.36 -4.52
C GLY A 492 12.87 53.09 -4.00
N ASP A 493 12.79 52.50 -2.81
CA ASP A 493 11.53 52.25 -2.13
C ASP A 493 11.26 53.39 -1.17
N ALA A 494 10.01 53.83 -1.10
CA ALA A 494 9.62 55.00 -0.31
C ALA A 494 8.31 54.72 0.42
N THR A 495 8.32 54.77 1.75
CA THR A 495 7.09 54.70 2.54
C THR A 495 6.57 56.12 2.79
N VAL A 496 5.36 56.41 2.32
CA VAL A 496 4.77 57.76 2.40
C VAL A 496 3.47 57.70 3.19
N HIS A 497 3.46 58.32 4.36
CA HIS A 497 2.25 58.54 5.13
C HIS A 497 1.52 59.79 4.62
N ARG A 498 0.18 59.75 4.58
CA ARG A 498 -0.65 60.93 4.36
C ARG A 498 -1.44 61.22 5.62
N SER A 499 -1.22 62.40 6.18
CA SER A 499 -1.96 62.88 7.35
C SER A 499 -3.38 63.31 6.96
N SER A 500 -4.22 63.61 7.95
CA SER A 500 -5.60 64.08 7.74
C SER A 500 -5.72 65.44 7.02
N SER A 501 -4.63 66.21 6.92
CA SER A 501 -4.56 67.42 6.08
C SER A 501 -4.19 67.13 4.62
N GLY A 502 -4.03 65.85 4.23
CA GLY A 502 -3.68 65.41 2.88
C GLY A 502 -2.20 65.53 2.52
N VAL A 503 -1.41 66.22 3.35
CA VAL A 503 0.03 66.42 3.17
C VAL A 503 0.77 65.06 3.26
N PRO A 504 1.56 64.68 2.24
CA PRO A 504 2.39 63.49 2.30
C PRO A 504 3.70 63.75 3.06
N THR A 505 4.02 62.87 3.99
CA THR A 505 5.31 62.81 4.69
C THR A 505 6.00 61.50 4.35
N LEU A 506 7.24 61.59 3.87
CA LEU A 506 8.12 60.44 3.68
C LEU A 506 8.55 59.92 5.06
N LEU A 507 8.31 58.63 5.36
CA LEU A 507 8.67 57.99 6.63
C LEU A 507 9.94 57.13 6.54
N SER A 508 10.27 56.65 5.34
CA SER A 508 11.55 56.03 5.03
C SER A 508 11.79 56.06 3.52
N SER A 509 13.06 56.08 3.12
CA SER A 509 13.44 55.87 1.73
C SER A 509 14.79 55.16 1.61
N THR A 510 14.81 54.07 0.85
CA THR A 510 16.02 53.40 0.37
C THR A 510 16.24 53.80 -1.09
N MET A 511 17.49 53.93 -1.52
CA MET A 511 17.82 54.15 -2.93
C MET A 511 18.75 53.03 -3.40
N HIS A 512 18.28 52.23 -4.36
CA HIS A 512 18.99 51.06 -4.86
C HIS A 512 19.25 51.17 -6.37
N ARG A 513 20.27 50.45 -6.88
CA ARG A 513 20.66 50.52 -8.30
C ARG A 513 19.99 49.40 -9.09
N GLN A 514 18.93 49.73 -9.79
CA GLN A 514 18.41 48.87 -10.84
C GLN A 514 19.23 49.03 -12.13
N LEU A 515 19.35 47.91 -12.85
CA LEU A 515 19.77 47.83 -14.24
C LEU A 515 18.56 47.37 -15.06
N VAL A 516 18.54 47.69 -16.34
CA VAL A 516 17.63 47.06 -17.31
C VAL A 516 18.47 46.17 -18.21
N LEU A 517 18.00 44.94 -18.41
CA LEU A 517 18.38 44.08 -19.51
C LEU A 517 17.36 44.28 -20.62
N GLU A 518 17.82 44.67 -21.80
CA GLU A 518 17.02 44.80 -23.01
C GLU A 518 17.42 43.70 -23.99
N THR A 519 16.45 43.02 -24.58
CA THR A 519 16.65 41.92 -25.51
C THR A 519 16.01 42.25 -26.86
N ALA A 520 16.54 41.69 -27.94
CA ALA A 520 16.10 42.01 -29.30
C ALA A 520 16.10 40.80 -30.23
N GLY A 521 15.05 40.68 -31.06
CA GLY A 521 14.97 39.66 -32.10
C GLY A 521 14.77 38.24 -31.57
N LEU A 522 14.01 38.07 -30.49
CA LEU A 522 13.71 36.77 -29.91
C LEU A 522 12.34 36.23 -30.42
N PRO A 523 12.16 34.91 -30.50
CA PRO A 523 10.87 34.29 -30.74
C PRO A 523 10.03 34.20 -29.46
N ASP A 524 8.72 34.08 -29.63
CA ASP A 524 7.72 34.06 -28.54
C ASP A 524 8.05 33.01 -27.44
N TRP A 525 8.46 31.79 -27.82
CA TRP A 525 8.83 30.74 -26.86
C TRP A 525 10.07 31.09 -26.01
N LEU A 526 10.98 31.93 -26.52
CA LEU A 526 12.15 32.38 -25.78
C LEU A 526 11.81 33.55 -24.87
N HIS A 527 10.80 34.36 -25.21
CA HIS A 527 10.19 35.29 -24.27
C HIS A 527 9.51 34.54 -23.11
N GLU A 528 8.70 33.50 -23.38
CA GLU A 528 8.14 32.62 -22.34
C GLU A 528 9.25 32.03 -21.44
N GLN A 529 10.32 31.50 -22.04
CA GLN A 529 11.43 30.91 -21.31
C GLN A 529 12.16 31.94 -20.43
N LEU A 530 12.38 33.17 -20.91
CA LEU A 530 12.97 34.24 -20.11
C LEU A 530 12.05 34.67 -18.96
N THR A 531 10.73 34.74 -19.17
CA THR A 531 9.74 34.99 -18.10
C THR A 531 9.79 33.94 -17.00
N LEU A 532 10.07 32.68 -17.33
CA LEU A 532 10.29 31.63 -16.33
C LEU A 532 11.69 31.73 -15.68
N VAL A 533 12.75 31.96 -16.47
CA VAL A 533 14.14 32.08 -15.97
C VAL A 533 14.27 33.20 -14.95
N PHE A 534 13.69 34.37 -15.18
CA PHE A 534 13.74 35.49 -14.24
C PHE A 534 12.80 35.34 -13.02
N ARG A 535 12.22 34.15 -12.81
CA ARG A 535 11.48 33.77 -11.58
C ARG A 535 12.13 32.60 -10.81
N LEU A 536 13.38 32.25 -11.11
CA LEU A 536 14.16 31.22 -10.41
C LEU A 536 15.05 31.79 -9.30
N ASP A 537 15.46 30.95 -8.35
CA ASP A 537 16.19 31.32 -7.11
C ASP A 537 17.60 31.92 -7.32
N ASP A 538 18.36 31.49 -8.34
CA ASP A 538 19.72 31.98 -8.62
C ASP A 538 19.87 32.21 -10.12
N VAL A 539 19.79 33.49 -10.51
CA VAL A 539 19.94 33.98 -11.88
C VAL A 539 21.16 34.89 -11.93
N ARG A 540 22.00 34.74 -12.95
CA ARG A 540 23.20 35.54 -13.14
C ARG A 540 23.28 36.10 -14.55
N VAL A 541 23.46 37.41 -14.66
CA VAL A 541 23.52 38.12 -15.95
C VAL A 541 24.94 38.67 -16.14
N GLN A 542 25.61 38.23 -17.22
CA GLN A 542 27.06 38.38 -17.41
C GLN A 542 27.85 37.94 -16.15
N GLY A 543 27.46 36.82 -15.54
CA GLY A 543 28.08 36.23 -14.35
C GLY A 543 27.71 36.85 -13.00
N ARG A 544 27.10 38.04 -12.97
CA ARG A 544 26.69 38.75 -11.73
C ARG A 544 25.34 38.25 -11.24
N ALA A 545 25.23 37.93 -9.95
CA ALA A 545 23.97 37.54 -9.33
C ALA A 545 22.95 38.70 -9.33
N VAL A 546 21.72 38.41 -9.77
CA VAL A 546 20.64 39.38 -9.90
C VAL A 546 19.31 38.87 -9.35
N LEU A 547 18.45 39.79 -8.93
CA LEU A 547 17.04 39.57 -8.68
C LEU A 547 16.21 40.34 -9.72
N ALA A 548 15.10 39.75 -10.18
CA ALA A 548 14.12 40.43 -11.03
C ALA A 548 12.85 40.72 -10.22
N PRO A 549 12.69 41.94 -9.65
CA PRO A 549 11.45 42.32 -8.96
C PRO A 549 10.28 42.37 -9.95
N ASP A 550 10.43 43.17 -11.02
CA ASP A 550 9.50 43.21 -12.14
C ASP A 550 9.52 41.88 -12.92
N GLY A 551 8.48 41.63 -13.73
CA GLY A 551 8.52 40.52 -14.70
C GLY A 551 9.50 40.81 -15.84
N TYR A 552 9.93 39.74 -16.54
CA TYR A 552 10.40 39.91 -17.91
C TYR A 552 9.19 40.08 -18.83
N GLU A 553 9.20 41.14 -19.64
CA GLU A 553 8.11 41.50 -20.55
C GLU A 553 8.58 41.48 -22.00
N GLY A 554 7.89 40.70 -22.84
CA GLY A 554 8.05 40.72 -24.29
C GLY A 554 7.24 41.86 -24.92
N THR A 555 7.85 42.62 -25.81
CA THR A 555 7.18 43.69 -26.59
C THR A 555 6.72 43.12 -27.93
N GLU A 556 5.54 42.50 -27.95
CA GLU A 556 4.95 41.94 -29.17
C GLU A 556 4.79 43.00 -30.27
N LEU A 557 5.45 42.77 -31.41
CA LEU A 557 5.22 43.52 -32.63
C LEU A 557 4.37 42.67 -33.58
N ARG A 558 3.05 42.86 -33.58
CA ARG A 558 2.06 42.03 -34.30
C ARG A 558 2.36 41.75 -35.80
N THR A 559 3.21 42.54 -36.44
CA THR A 559 3.61 42.42 -37.85
C THR A 559 4.90 41.61 -38.07
N PHE A 560 5.68 41.33 -37.01
CA PHE A 560 6.99 40.69 -37.09
C PHE A 560 7.04 39.41 -36.25
N PRO A 561 7.68 38.33 -36.73
CA PRO A 561 7.75 37.06 -35.99
C PRO A 561 8.78 37.07 -34.85
N LEU A 562 9.58 38.13 -34.72
CA LEU A 562 10.60 38.30 -33.69
C LEU A 562 10.42 39.66 -33.01
N SER A 563 10.50 39.68 -31.70
CA SER A 563 10.22 40.86 -30.86
C SER A 563 11.40 41.26 -29.97
N ALA A 564 11.28 42.44 -29.37
CA ALA A 564 12.15 42.89 -28.28
C ALA A 564 11.52 42.52 -26.93
N GLY A 565 12.24 42.71 -25.84
CA GLY A 565 11.69 42.59 -24.49
C GLY A 565 12.66 43.11 -23.44
N SER A 566 12.19 43.29 -22.21
CA SER A 566 13.01 43.86 -21.14
C SER A 566 12.69 43.30 -19.77
N VAL A 567 13.66 43.40 -18.85
CA VAL A 567 13.46 43.12 -17.42
C VAL A 567 14.28 44.09 -16.57
N THR A 568 13.67 44.60 -15.49
CA THR A 568 14.36 45.32 -14.42
C THR A 568 15.10 44.31 -13.55
N LEU A 569 16.38 44.56 -13.30
CA LEU A 569 17.25 43.71 -12.49
C LEU A 569 17.93 44.50 -11.38
N GLU A 570 17.91 43.97 -10.18
CA GLU A 570 18.70 44.43 -9.04
C GLU A 570 19.96 43.56 -8.89
N LEU A 571 21.09 44.16 -8.54
CA LEU A 571 22.34 43.43 -8.30
C LEU A 571 22.41 42.98 -6.84
N LEU A 572 22.50 41.66 -6.61
CA LEU A 572 22.70 41.12 -5.26
C LEU A 572 24.13 41.42 -4.72
N GLU A 573 25.05 41.76 -5.61
CA GLU A 573 26.42 42.19 -5.30
C GLU A 573 26.58 43.71 -5.56
N GLY A 574 26.09 44.58 -4.66
CA GLY A 574 26.36 46.02 -4.80
C GLY A 574 25.73 47.01 -3.81
N PHE A 575 26.57 47.57 -2.92
CA PHE A 575 26.35 48.83 -2.16
C PHE A 575 25.25 48.86 -1.09
N GLY A 576 25.49 48.13 0.00
CA GLY A 576 25.24 48.64 1.36
C GLY A 576 23.85 48.43 1.95
N THR A 577 23.83 48.43 3.28
CA THR A 577 22.66 48.74 4.10
C THR A 577 22.11 50.12 3.69
N GLY A 578 20.77 50.25 3.68
CA GLY A 578 20.11 51.50 3.28
C GLY A 578 20.45 52.67 4.20
N ASN A 579 20.08 53.90 3.80
CA ASN A 579 20.22 55.08 4.65
C ASN A 579 19.62 54.80 6.05
N GLY A 580 20.45 54.95 7.08
CA GLY A 580 20.15 54.44 8.42
C GLY A 580 18.83 54.97 8.98
N THR A 581 18.09 54.10 9.67
CA THR A 581 16.74 54.41 10.18
C THR A 581 16.72 55.68 11.02
N ASP A 582 16.02 56.69 10.51
CA ASP A 582 15.79 58.01 11.11
C ASP A 582 14.81 57.99 12.30
N ASN A 583 14.40 56.79 12.73
CA ASN A 583 13.69 56.55 13.97
C ASN A 583 14.71 56.21 15.09
N GLY A 584 14.83 57.08 16.09
CA GLY A 584 16.00 57.15 16.97
C GLY A 584 16.24 55.93 17.87
N GLY A 585 17.12 55.03 17.46
CA GLY A 585 17.66 53.94 18.29
C GLY A 585 18.82 53.22 17.59
N LEU A 586 20.06 53.44 18.06
CA LEU A 586 21.26 52.79 17.50
C LEU A 586 21.32 51.30 17.88
N PRO A 587 21.40 50.37 16.90
CA PRO A 587 21.97 49.05 17.13
C PRO A 587 23.50 49.16 17.20
N ALA A 588 24.13 48.44 18.11
CA ALA A 588 25.59 48.47 18.28
C ALA A 588 26.29 47.28 17.58
N THR A 589 26.59 47.43 16.29
CA THR A 589 27.63 46.65 15.58
C THR A 589 28.13 47.40 14.34
N ASP A 590 29.41 47.19 13.99
CA ASP A 590 30.15 47.96 12.99
C ASP A 590 29.63 47.91 11.55
N ASP A 591 29.10 49.04 11.05
CA ASP A 591 28.91 49.30 9.61
C ASP A 591 29.97 50.31 9.11
N ASN A 592 31.24 49.86 9.14
CA ASN A 592 32.42 50.73 9.08
C ASN A 592 33.06 50.80 7.67
N LEU A 593 32.33 51.38 6.70
CA LEU A 593 32.78 51.45 5.30
C LEU A 593 32.79 52.85 4.66
N PHE A 594 33.22 53.90 5.39
CA PHE A 594 33.89 55.09 4.81
C PHE A 594 34.56 56.01 5.88
N VAL A 595 35.59 55.53 6.58
CA VAL A 595 36.41 56.40 7.47
C VAL A 595 37.39 57.23 6.64
N LEU A 596 37.02 58.48 6.34
CA LEU A 596 37.93 59.50 5.82
C LEU A 596 39.02 59.81 6.86
N ARG A 597 40.26 59.40 6.60
CA ARG A 597 41.40 59.77 7.45
C ARG A 597 41.78 61.24 7.24
N GLN A 598 41.74 62.01 8.32
CA GLN A 598 42.16 63.41 8.35
C GLN A 598 43.63 63.54 7.90
N GLY A 599 43.87 64.22 6.77
CA GLY A 599 45.21 64.52 6.23
C GLY A 599 45.41 64.23 4.73
N GLY A 600 44.55 63.43 4.10
CA GLY A 600 44.61 63.19 2.64
C GLY A 600 43.87 64.26 1.83
N PHE A 601 44.60 65.13 1.13
CA PHE A 601 43.98 66.16 0.29
C PHE A 601 43.47 65.60 -1.04
N LEU A 602 42.21 65.92 -1.37
CA LEU A 602 41.62 65.71 -2.69
C LEU A 602 42.33 66.61 -3.72
N LYS A 603 42.61 66.08 -4.92
CA LYS A 603 42.97 66.93 -6.07
C LYS A 603 42.29 66.42 -7.34
N LEU A 604 41.31 67.19 -7.79
CA LEU A 604 40.64 67.04 -9.09
C LEU A 604 41.40 67.81 -10.17
N HIS A 605 41.20 67.40 -11.42
CA HIS A 605 41.41 68.18 -12.64
C HIS A 605 40.20 67.97 -13.56
#